data_AF-A0A9P5U0F3-F1
#
_entry.id   AF-A0A9P5U0F3-F1
#
_cell.length_a   1.000
_cell.length_b   1.000
_cell.length_c   1.000
_cell.angle_alpha   90.00
_cell.angle_beta   90.00
_cell.angle_gamma   90.00
#
_symmetry.space_group_name_H-M   'P 1'
#
loop_
_entity.id
_entity.type
_entity.pdbx_description
1 polymer ?
#
loop_
_entity_poly.entity_id
_entity_poly.type
_entity_poly.pdbx_seq_one_letter_code
_entity_poly.pdbx_strand_id
1 'polypeptide(L)'
;MFPRALPVPELGADATVEALVFLVDKSKTNTNGRLDKHGALRHRDVLLCCLGSLAQHFWVQFHVLHKLHPDFAPDHSDLEYGEFGYCSWYMNYLFPGSEGDDVQMSYKNHHAQVTKMHKDKDISISKATHGGRSYAAYTSRQHGASKESVKAIGWSAGDSFSACYDQALPLDALMGAAMFNTRNFASYFIA
;
A
#
# COMPACT_ATOMS: atom_id res chain seq x y z
N MET A 1 -6.13 -2.39 -6.94
CA MET A 1 -5.87 -2.85 -5.56
C MET A 1 -6.70 -4.11 -5.32
N PHE A 2 -6.14 -5.17 -4.73
CA PHE A 2 -6.86 -6.44 -4.53
C PHE A 2 -6.32 -7.20 -3.30
N PRO A 3 -7.14 -8.01 -2.61
CA PRO A 3 -6.67 -8.89 -1.54
C PRO A 3 -5.87 -10.07 -2.10
N ARG A 4 -4.85 -10.51 -1.38
CA ARG A 4 -4.04 -11.68 -1.73
C ARG A 4 -3.60 -12.42 -0.46
N ALA A 5 -3.90 -13.71 -0.41
CA ALA A 5 -3.30 -14.63 0.53
C ALA A 5 -1.80 -14.81 0.24
N LEU A 6 -0.95 -14.44 1.19
CA LEU A 6 0.50 -14.65 1.13
C LEU A 6 0.84 -15.93 1.90
N PRO A 7 1.56 -16.90 1.31
CA PRO A 7 1.95 -18.11 2.01
C PRO A 7 2.90 -17.80 3.17
N VAL A 8 2.76 -18.52 4.27
CA VAL A 8 3.62 -18.47 5.47
C VAL A 8 4.16 -19.88 5.76
N PRO A 9 5.14 -20.35 4.98
CA PRO A 9 5.61 -21.75 5.05
C PRO A 9 6.07 -22.17 6.45
N GLU A 10 6.55 -21.24 7.27
CA GLU A 10 7.00 -21.46 8.64
C GLU A 10 5.88 -21.95 9.58
N LEU A 11 4.61 -21.71 9.23
CA LEU A 11 3.44 -22.14 10.00
C LEU A 11 2.76 -23.40 9.43
N GLY A 12 3.23 -23.90 8.29
CA GLY A 12 2.67 -25.06 7.59
C GLY A 12 2.42 -24.79 6.11
N ALA A 13 2.18 -25.85 5.34
CA ALA A 13 2.03 -25.78 3.89
C ALA A 13 0.85 -24.90 3.43
N ASP A 14 -0.23 -24.86 4.22
CA ASP A 14 -1.47 -24.15 3.89
C ASP A 14 -1.63 -22.84 4.65
N ALA A 15 -0.66 -22.46 5.49
CA ALA A 15 -0.76 -21.26 6.30
C ALA A 15 -0.59 -20.01 5.42
N THR A 16 -1.51 -19.05 5.56
CA THR A 16 -1.49 -17.81 4.78
C THR A 16 -1.83 -16.59 5.63
N VAL A 17 -1.41 -15.42 5.15
CA VAL A 17 -1.76 -14.11 5.69
C VAL A 17 -2.36 -13.25 4.58
N GLU A 18 -3.50 -12.64 4.87
CA GLU A 18 -4.17 -11.73 3.93
C GLU A 18 -3.46 -10.38 3.84
N ALA A 19 -3.06 -10.01 2.63
CA ALA A 19 -2.47 -8.72 2.30
C ALA A 19 -3.35 -7.95 1.31
N LEU A 20 -3.36 -6.63 1.44
CA LEU A 20 -3.87 -5.76 0.40
C LEU A 20 -2.75 -5.39 -0.56
N VAL A 21 -2.91 -5.70 -1.83
CA VAL A 21 -1.90 -5.48 -2.88
C VAL A 21 -2.27 -4.30 -3.75
N PHE A 22 -1.31 -3.41 -3.94
CA PHE A 22 -1.36 -2.26 -4.84
C PHE A 22 -0.48 -2.54 -6.05
N LEU A 23 -1.02 -2.28 -7.23
CA LEU A 23 -0.30 -2.36 -8.49
C LEU A 23 0.13 -0.96 -8.88
N VAL A 24 1.40 -0.81 -9.25
CA VAL A 24 1.97 0.46 -9.71
C VAL A 24 2.63 0.18 -11.05
N ASP A 25 2.03 0.71 -12.11
CA ASP A 25 2.52 0.62 -13.48
C ASP A 25 3.50 1.77 -13.81
N LYS A 26 3.34 2.93 -13.15
CA LYS A 26 4.16 4.13 -13.35
C LYS A 26 4.88 4.52 -12.07
N SER A 27 6.15 4.12 -11.95
CA SER A 27 7.06 4.60 -10.91
C SER A 27 8.22 5.39 -11.52
N LYS A 28 8.77 6.36 -10.78
CA LYS A 28 9.91 7.19 -11.24
C LYS A 28 11.15 6.37 -11.62
N THR A 29 11.24 5.14 -11.14
CA THR A 29 12.37 4.23 -11.31
C THR A 29 12.05 3.04 -12.21
N ASN A 30 10.81 2.92 -12.71
CA ASN A 30 10.41 1.82 -13.57
C ASN A 30 10.74 2.12 -15.04
N THR A 31 12.00 1.89 -15.42
CA THR A 31 12.48 2.05 -16.80
C THR A 31 12.11 0.87 -17.70
N ASN A 32 11.66 -0.24 -17.12
CA ASN A 32 11.50 -1.52 -17.83
C ASN A 32 10.02 -1.85 -18.11
N GLY A 33 9.09 -0.94 -17.79
CA GLY A 33 7.65 -1.15 -17.99
C GLY A 33 7.06 -2.25 -17.10
N ARG A 34 7.71 -2.58 -15.98
CA ARG A 34 7.29 -3.64 -15.07
C ARG A 34 6.08 -3.19 -14.24
N LEU A 35 5.16 -4.11 -13.97
CA LEU A 35 4.13 -3.87 -12.95
C LEU A 35 4.71 -4.09 -11.54
N ASP A 36 4.95 -3.00 -10.81
CA ASP A 36 5.42 -3.06 -9.42
C ASP A 36 4.26 -3.43 -8.48
N LYS A 37 4.54 -4.28 -7.49
CA LYS A 37 3.56 -4.72 -6.48
C LYS A 37 3.99 -4.20 -5.11
N HIS A 38 3.10 -3.49 -4.43
CA HIS A 38 3.27 -3.11 -3.03
C HIS A 38 2.21 -3.78 -2.18
N GLY A 39 2.58 -4.19 -0.97
CA GLY A 39 1.68 -4.86 -0.04
C GLY A 39 1.49 -4.07 1.24
N ALA A 40 0.35 -4.28 1.88
CA ALA A 40 0.10 -3.88 3.26
C ALA A 40 -0.64 -4.99 4.00
N LEU A 41 -0.24 -5.23 5.25
CA LEU A 41 -0.94 -6.12 6.18
C LEU A 41 -1.77 -5.30 7.17
N ARG A 42 -2.74 -5.94 7.82
CA ARG A 42 -3.39 -5.31 8.98
C ARG A 42 -2.34 -5.10 10.05
N HIS A 43 -2.30 -3.89 10.59
CA HIS A 43 -1.37 -3.52 11.65
C HIS A 43 -1.89 -4.03 13.01
N ARG A 44 -0.99 -4.43 13.91
CA ARG A 44 -1.36 -4.91 15.26
C ARG A 44 -2.10 -3.85 16.09
N ASP A 45 -1.64 -2.61 15.99
CA ASP A 45 -2.32 -1.43 16.53
C ASP A 45 -3.32 -0.87 15.50
N VAL A 46 -4.60 -0.81 15.89
CA VAL A 46 -5.69 -0.30 15.06
C VAL A 46 -5.49 1.17 14.65
N LEU A 47 -4.88 1.99 15.50
CA LEU A 47 -4.66 3.42 15.23
C LEU A 47 -3.58 3.67 14.17
N LEU A 48 -2.71 2.68 13.96
CA LEU A 48 -1.64 2.72 12.96
C LEU A 48 -1.98 1.87 11.72
N CYS A 49 -3.14 1.22 11.70
CA CYS A 49 -3.55 0.32 10.64
C CYS A 49 -4.00 1.09 9.39
N CYS A 50 -3.15 1.11 8.36
CA CYS A 50 -3.50 1.74 7.08
C CYS A 50 -4.73 1.10 6.42
N LEU A 51 -4.92 -0.22 6.58
CA LEU A 51 -6.11 -0.91 6.07
C LEU A 51 -7.38 -0.52 6.83
N GLY A 52 -7.27 -0.37 8.15
CA GLY A 52 -8.36 0.15 8.99
C GLY A 52 -8.71 1.60 8.64
N SER A 53 -7.70 2.45 8.50
CA SER A 53 -7.87 3.85 8.06
C SER A 53 -8.49 3.95 6.67
N LEU A 54 -8.12 3.05 5.75
CA LEU A 54 -8.70 2.99 4.40
C LEU A 54 -10.17 2.56 4.45
N ALA A 55 -10.51 1.54 5.25
CA ALA A 55 -11.89 1.10 5.44
C ALA A 55 -12.73 2.22 6.06
N GLN A 56 -12.19 2.92 7.08
CA GLN A 56 -12.85 4.07 7.70
C GLN A 56 -13.06 5.21 6.70
N HIS A 57 -12.07 5.49 5.84
CA HIS A 57 -12.20 6.49 4.78
C HIS A 57 -13.35 6.14 3.84
N PHE A 58 -13.41 4.91 3.32
CA PHE A 58 -14.51 4.49 2.45
C PHE A 58 -15.87 4.51 3.15
N TRP A 59 -15.93 4.12 4.42
CA TRP A 59 -17.15 4.24 5.21
C TRP A 59 -17.61 5.70 5.31
N VAL A 60 -16.70 6.64 5.61
CA VAL A 60 -17.06 8.07 5.63
C VAL A 60 -17.53 8.55 4.25
N GLN A 61 -16.81 8.22 3.18
CA GLN A 61 -17.16 8.68 1.83
C GLN A 61 -18.55 8.20 1.40
N PHE A 62 -18.82 6.90 1.53
CA PHE A 62 -20.02 6.31 0.92
C PHE A 62 -21.20 6.21 1.90
N HIS A 63 -20.94 5.94 3.18
CA HIS A 63 -22.00 5.78 4.16
C HIS A 63 -22.39 7.10 4.84
N VAL A 64 -21.41 7.92 5.24
CA VAL A 64 -21.69 9.17 5.98
C VAL A 64 -21.97 10.34 5.04
N LEU A 65 -21.15 10.50 4.01
CA LEU A 65 -21.27 11.59 3.04
C LEU A 65 -22.16 11.23 1.84
N HIS A 66 -22.66 9.99 1.78
CA HIS A 66 -23.52 9.49 0.71
C HIS A 66 -22.97 9.74 -0.70
N LYS A 67 -21.63 9.67 -0.87
CA LYS A 67 -21.06 9.68 -2.22
C LYS A 67 -21.59 8.48 -3.00
N LEU A 68 -21.76 8.68 -4.31
CA LEU A 68 -22.07 7.60 -5.23
C LEU A 68 -20.97 6.53 -5.14
N HIS A 69 -21.42 5.29 -4.98
CA HIS A 69 -20.52 4.16 -5.05
C HIS A 69 -20.00 4.02 -6.49
N PRO A 70 -18.73 3.69 -6.70
CA PRO A 70 -18.25 3.39 -8.04
C PRO A 70 -19.00 2.19 -8.61
N ASP A 71 -19.23 2.19 -9.92
CA ASP A 71 -19.69 1.00 -10.60
C ASP A 71 -18.53 0.01 -10.72
N PHE A 72 -18.74 -1.20 -10.23
CA PHE A 72 -17.75 -2.28 -10.26
C PHE A 72 -17.98 -3.25 -11.43
N ALA A 73 -19.06 -3.08 -12.20
CA ALA A 73 -19.31 -3.88 -13.37
C ALA A 73 -18.29 -3.53 -14.48
N PRO A 74 -17.60 -4.51 -15.06
CA PRO A 74 -16.76 -4.28 -16.22
C PRO A 74 -17.63 -4.01 -17.46
N ASP A 75 -17.25 -2.98 -18.21
CA ASP A 75 -17.75 -2.68 -19.54
C ASP A 75 -16.85 -3.36 -20.58
N HIS A 76 -17.43 -4.30 -21.33
CA HIS A 76 -16.74 -5.04 -22.38
C HIS A 76 -17.03 -4.50 -23.80
N SER A 77 -17.73 -3.37 -23.90
CA SER A 77 -18.01 -2.73 -25.19
C SER A 77 -16.76 -2.11 -25.81
N ASP A 78 -15.80 -1.71 -24.98
CA ASP A 78 -14.50 -1.17 -25.41
C ASP A 78 -13.47 -2.30 -25.55
N LEU A 79 -13.11 -2.61 -26.81
CA LEU A 79 -12.16 -3.65 -27.16
C LEU A 79 -10.70 -3.31 -26.77
N GLU A 80 -10.39 -2.05 -26.42
CA GLU A 80 -9.05 -1.66 -25.96
C GLU A 80 -8.70 -2.26 -24.58
N TYR A 81 -9.70 -2.58 -23.76
CA TYR A 81 -9.52 -3.06 -22.39
C TYR A 81 -9.47 -4.60 -22.26
N GLY A 82 -9.48 -5.31 -23.39
CA GLY A 82 -9.24 -6.75 -23.45
C GLY A 82 -10.25 -7.60 -22.67
N GLU A 83 -9.80 -8.77 -22.21
CA GLU A 83 -10.68 -9.76 -21.56
C GLU A 83 -11.27 -9.31 -20.21
N PHE A 84 -10.64 -8.33 -19.56
CA PHE A 84 -11.05 -7.87 -18.22
C PHE A 84 -12.07 -6.75 -18.25
N GLY A 85 -12.29 -6.12 -19.41
CA GLY A 85 -13.20 -4.98 -19.57
C GLY A 85 -12.72 -3.71 -18.86
N TYR A 86 -13.32 -2.58 -19.24
CA TYR A 86 -13.11 -1.30 -18.61
C TYR A 86 -13.95 -1.19 -17.33
N CYS A 87 -13.34 -0.83 -16.21
CA CYS A 87 -14.09 -0.46 -15.02
C CYS A 87 -13.93 1.05 -14.77
N SER A 88 -15.03 1.80 -14.77
CA SER A 88 -15.01 3.26 -14.60
C SER A 88 -14.30 3.72 -13.34
N TRP A 89 -14.37 2.93 -12.26
CA TRP A 89 -13.71 3.22 -10.99
C TRP A 89 -12.18 3.24 -11.06
N TYR A 90 -11.56 2.67 -12.11
CA TYR A 90 -10.11 2.75 -12.32
C TYR A 90 -9.60 4.19 -12.47
N MET A 91 -10.47 5.12 -12.89
CA MET A 91 -10.13 6.54 -13.03
C MET A 91 -10.21 7.31 -11.70
N ASN A 92 -10.87 6.75 -10.68
CA ASN A 92 -11.08 7.43 -9.42
C ASN A 92 -9.81 7.39 -8.56
N TYR A 93 -9.40 8.55 -8.07
CA TYR A 93 -8.33 8.68 -7.09
C TYR A 93 -8.84 8.37 -5.69
N LEU A 94 -8.04 7.62 -4.93
CA LEU A 94 -8.33 7.33 -3.52
C LEU A 94 -8.43 8.61 -2.66
N PHE A 95 -7.58 9.58 -2.99
CA PHE A 95 -7.55 10.92 -2.41
C PHE A 95 -7.67 11.95 -3.54
N PRO A 96 -8.90 12.28 -3.96
CA PRO A 96 -9.11 13.13 -5.11
C PRO A 96 -8.82 14.60 -4.82
N GLY A 97 -8.68 15.37 -5.90
CA GLY A 97 -8.69 16.83 -5.88
C GLY A 97 -10.08 17.37 -5.56
N SER A 98 -10.18 18.70 -5.44
CA SER A 98 -11.46 19.38 -5.16
C SER A 98 -12.41 19.41 -6.36
N GLU A 99 -11.92 19.12 -7.57
CA GLU A 99 -12.64 19.29 -8.83
C GLU A 99 -13.41 18.03 -9.26
N GLY A 100 -13.07 16.86 -8.71
CA GLY A 100 -13.71 15.59 -9.08
C GLY A 100 -12.96 14.38 -8.53
N ASP A 101 -13.64 13.25 -8.44
CA ASP A 101 -13.06 11.99 -7.95
C ASP A 101 -11.99 11.44 -8.93
N ASP A 102 -12.06 11.80 -10.20
CA ASP A 102 -11.12 11.49 -11.28
C ASP A 102 -9.99 12.54 -11.43
N VAL A 103 -9.91 13.50 -10.51
CA VAL A 103 -8.88 14.54 -10.51
C VAL A 103 -7.81 14.24 -9.48
N GLN A 104 -6.55 14.20 -9.90
CA GLN A 104 -5.43 13.96 -8.99
C GLN A 104 -5.26 15.12 -8.00
N MET A 105 -5.09 14.80 -6.70
CA MET A 105 -4.65 15.80 -5.73
C MET A 105 -3.26 16.36 -6.09
N SER A 106 -3.13 17.68 -6.12
CA SER A 106 -1.84 18.31 -6.38
C SER A 106 -0.79 17.96 -5.32
N TYR A 107 0.47 17.77 -5.76
CA TYR A 107 1.58 17.51 -4.85
C TYR A 107 1.74 18.62 -3.80
N LYS A 108 1.52 19.89 -4.19
CA LYS A 108 1.57 21.04 -3.28
C LYS A 108 0.55 20.90 -2.15
N ASN A 109 -0.68 20.50 -2.46
CA ASN A 109 -1.71 20.27 -1.44
C ASN A 109 -1.34 19.10 -0.53
N HIS A 110 -0.96 17.95 -1.11
CA HIS A 110 -0.52 16.78 -0.33
C HIS A 110 0.63 17.13 0.62
N HIS A 111 1.68 17.80 0.12
CA HIS A 111 2.81 18.25 0.94
C HIS A 111 2.36 19.20 2.06
N ALA A 112 1.47 20.15 1.77
CA ALA A 112 0.96 21.09 2.77
C ALA A 112 0.18 20.38 3.89
N GLN A 113 -0.71 19.45 3.56
CA GLN A 113 -1.47 18.68 4.55
C GLN A 113 -0.56 17.82 5.42
N VAL A 114 0.40 17.11 4.80
CA VAL A 114 1.37 16.30 5.54
C VAL A 114 2.24 17.17 6.45
N THR A 115 2.72 18.30 5.96
CA THR A 115 3.52 19.24 6.77
C THR A 115 2.72 19.77 7.96
N LYS A 116 1.44 20.11 7.76
CA LYS A 116 0.56 20.54 8.84
C LYS A 116 0.43 19.45 9.91
N MET A 117 0.16 18.21 9.53
CA MET A 117 0.08 17.09 10.48
C MET A 117 1.34 16.93 11.34
N HIS A 118 2.54 17.10 10.76
CA HIS A 118 3.79 17.06 11.52
C HIS A 118 3.91 18.23 12.50
N LYS A 119 3.58 19.46 12.05
CA LYS A 119 3.62 20.66 12.90
C LYS A 119 2.65 20.58 14.08
N ASP A 120 1.42 20.11 13.83
CA ASP A 120 0.38 19.95 14.87
C ASP A 120 0.78 18.91 15.94
N LYS A 121 1.85 18.13 15.69
CA LYS A 121 2.41 17.13 16.60
C LYS A 121 3.85 17.44 17.01
N ASP A 122 4.33 18.66 16.77
CA ASP A 122 5.68 19.11 17.09
C ASP A 122 6.81 18.23 16.50
N ILE A 123 6.55 17.62 15.34
CA ILE A 123 7.52 16.78 14.63
C ILE A 123 8.31 17.64 13.64
N SER A 124 9.62 17.74 13.85
CA SER A 124 10.54 18.41 12.93
C SER A 124 11.07 17.43 11.87
N ILE A 125 10.75 17.67 10.59
CA ILE A 125 11.19 16.84 9.47
C ILE A 125 11.46 17.69 8.22
N SER A 126 12.57 17.41 7.54
CA SER A 126 12.99 18.14 6.33
C SER A 126 12.32 17.64 5.04
N LYS A 127 11.92 16.36 5.01
CA LYS A 127 11.20 15.71 3.91
C LYS A 127 9.86 15.20 4.41
N ALA A 128 8.87 16.10 4.53
CA ALA A 128 7.57 15.82 5.14
C ALA A 128 6.90 14.55 4.61
N THR A 129 6.87 14.35 3.28
CA THR A 129 6.23 13.17 2.67
C THR A 129 7.04 11.86 2.81
N HIS A 130 8.25 11.90 3.37
CA HIS A 130 9.10 10.72 3.60
C HIS A 130 8.99 10.17 5.02
N GLY A 131 8.27 10.83 5.94
CA GLY A 131 8.14 10.40 7.33
C GLY A 131 7.69 8.95 7.46
N GLY A 132 6.61 8.58 6.75
CA GLY A 132 6.08 7.20 6.76
C GLY A 132 7.05 6.15 6.22
N ARG A 133 7.90 6.49 5.24
CA ARG A 133 8.93 5.57 4.72
C ARG A 133 9.99 5.27 5.77
N SER A 134 10.45 6.31 6.47
CA SER A 134 11.46 6.17 7.53
C SER A 134 10.90 5.36 8.70
N TYR A 135 9.66 5.63 9.09
CA TYR A 135 8.95 4.85 10.10
C TYR A 135 8.86 3.37 9.72
N ALA A 136 8.32 3.05 8.53
CA ALA A 136 8.16 1.67 8.09
C ALA A 136 9.51 0.91 8.08
N ALA A 137 10.56 1.51 7.51
CA ALA A 137 11.89 0.89 7.48
C ALA A 137 12.48 0.66 8.87
N TYR A 138 12.38 1.65 9.76
CA TYR A 138 12.85 1.53 11.14
C TYR A 138 12.08 0.44 11.89
N THR A 139 10.76 0.50 11.85
CA THR A 139 9.87 -0.42 12.57
C THR A 139 10.04 -1.86 12.07
N SER A 140 10.12 -2.09 10.76
CA SER A 140 10.38 -3.43 10.22
C SER A 140 11.72 -4.00 10.71
N ARG A 141 12.78 -3.18 10.77
CA ARG A 141 14.09 -3.60 11.28
C ARG A 141 14.05 -3.93 12.77
N GLN A 142 13.38 -3.12 13.58
CA GLN A 142 13.22 -3.37 15.02
C GLN A 142 12.46 -4.68 15.29
N HIS A 143 11.55 -5.07 14.40
CA HIS A 143 10.78 -6.30 14.52
C HIS A 143 11.43 -7.52 13.86
N GLY A 144 12.64 -7.37 13.30
CA GLY A 144 13.50 -8.47 12.87
C GLY A 144 13.61 -8.68 11.36
N ALA A 145 12.92 -7.89 10.53
CA ALA A 145 12.97 -8.03 9.07
C ALA A 145 14.39 -7.79 8.53
N SER A 146 14.79 -8.46 7.45
CA SER A 146 16.11 -8.26 6.83
C SER A 146 16.24 -6.86 6.19
N LYS A 147 17.47 -6.39 5.94
CA LYS A 147 17.67 -5.08 5.28
C LYS A 147 17.22 -5.14 3.82
N GLU A 148 17.42 -6.29 3.20
CA GLU A 148 17.10 -6.63 1.83
C GLU A 148 15.57 -6.61 1.64
N SER A 149 14.83 -7.29 2.51
CA SER A 149 13.36 -7.28 2.54
C SER A 149 12.79 -5.86 2.77
N VAL A 150 13.40 -5.09 3.67
CA VAL A 150 12.97 -3.71 3.93
C VAL A 150 13.22 -2.79 2.75
N LYS A 151 14.26 -3.04 1.94
CA LYS A 151 14.42 -2.34 0.67
C LYS A 151 13.33 -2.77 -0.32
N ALA A 152 13.04 -4.07 -0.41
CA ALA A 152 12.08 -4.61 -1.36
C ALA A 152 10.65 -4.05 -1.22
N ILE A 153 10.21 -3.60 -0.03
CA ILE A 153 8.86 -2.99 0.13
C ILE A 153 8.69 -1.60 -0.52
N GLY A 154 9.75 -0.90 -0.89
CA GLY A 154 9.61 0.49 -1.36
C GLY A 154 10.83 1.19 -1.93
N TRP A 155 11.95 0.49 -2.09
CA TRP A 155 13.19 1.01 -2.66
C TRP A 155 13.70 0.08 -3.76
N SER A 156 13.98 0.66 -4.93
CA SER A 156 14.68 -0.08 -5.97
C SER A 156 16.07 -0.48 -5.46
N ALA A 157 16.37 -1.78 -5.51
CA ALA A 157 17.69 -2.31 -5.20
C ALA A 157 18.73 -1.96 -6.29
N GLY A 158 18.28 -1.44 -7.43
CA GLY A 158 19.14 -0.99 -8.53
C GLY A 158 19.80 -2.13 -9.32
N ASP A 159 19.51 -3.39 -8.99
CA ASP A 159 20.04 -4.55 -9.67
C ASP A 159 19.04 -5.14 -10.70
N SER A 160 19.57 -5.85 -11.70
CA SER A 160 18.79 -6.42 -12.81
C SER A 160 17.89 -7.57 -12.39
N PHE A 161 18.23 -8.30 -11.32
CA PHE A 161 17.43 -9.42 -10.83
C PHE A 161 16.13 -8.90 -10.20
N SER A 162 16.28 -7.95 -9.28
CA SER A 162 15.18 -7.25 -8.63
C SER A 162 14.33 -6.47 -9.62
N ALA A 163 14.87 -6.09 -10.79
CA ALA A 163 14.14 -5.37 -11.83
C ALA A 163 13.35 -6.28 -12.80
N CYS A 164 13.76 -7.53 -12.98
CA CYS A 164 13.15 -8.44 -13.98
C CYS A 164 12.42 -9.64 -13.38
N TYR A 165 12.93 -10.20 -12.28
CA TYR A 165 12.49 -11.51 -11.77
C TYR A 165 11.82 -11.44 -10.41
N ASP A 166 12.28 -10.57 -9.50
CA ASP A 166 11.68 -10.49 -8.17
C ASP A 166 10.33 -9.75 -8.21
N GLN A 167 9.25 -10.51 -8.04
CA GLN A 167 7.89 -10.00 -7.91
C GLN A 167 7.23 -10.43 -6.59
N ALA A 168 8.01 -11.00 -5.67
CA ALA A 168 7.51 -11.45 -4.39
C ALA A 168 7.25 -10.24 -3.48
N LEU A 169 6.21 -10.35 -2.65
CA LEU A 169 6.03 -9.41 -1.55
C LEU A 169 6.89 -9.90 -0.37
N PRO A 170 7.81 -9.07 0.16
CA PRO A 170 8.71 -9.49 1.23
C PRO A 170 7.95 -9.57 2.56
N LEU A 171 7.44 -10.77 2.87
CA LEU A 171 6.52 -11.02 3.98
C LEU A 171 7.09 -10.55 5.34
N ASP A 172 8.36 -10.81 5.62
CA ASP A 172 9.01 -10.38 6.87
C ASP A 172 9.01 -8.85 7.01
N ALA A 173 9.34 -8.11 5.95
CA ALA A 173 9.29 -6.66 5.99
C ALA A 173 7.87 -6.11 6.14
N LEU A 174 6.88 -6.74 5.48
CA LEU A 174 5.47 -6.40 5.65
C LEU A 174 4.97 -6.66 7.07
N MET A 175 5.31 -7.80 7.66
CA MET A 175 4.96 -8.13 9.04
C MET A 175 5.64 -7.21 10.04
N GLY A 176 6.93 -6.92 9.83
CA GLY A 176 7.66 -5.99 10.67
C GLY A 176 7.09 -4.58 10.59
N ALA A 177 6.64 -4.13 9.40
CA ALA A 177 5.99 -2.83 9.23
C ALA A 177 4.63 -2.77 9.96
N ALA A 178 3.96 -3.92 10.08
CA ALA A 178 2.74 -4.11 10.84
C ALA A 178 2.95 -4.36 12.36
N MET A 179 4.20 -4.25 12.83
CA MET A 179 4.64 -4.47 14.23
C MET A 179 4.46 -5.90 14.76
N PHE A 180 4.59 -6.88 13.89
CA PHE A 180 4.66 -8.30 14.26
C PHE A 180 6.10 -8.80 14.30
N ASN A 181 6.37 -9.78 15.17
CA ASN A 181 7.71 -10.36 15.30
C ASN A 181 8.01 -11.22 14.07
N THR A 182 8.95 -10.81 13.23
CA THR A 182 9.27 -11.51 11.99
C THR A 182 10.09 -12.78 12.21
N ARG A 183 10.56 -13.02 13.44
CA ARG A 183 11.22 -14.27 13.85
C ARG A 183 10.24 -15.29 14.41
N ASN A 184 8.98 -14.90 14.60
CA ASN A 184 7.90 -15.78 15.04
C ASN A 184 6.62 -15.42 14.27
N PHE A 185 6.44 -16.02 13.11
CA PHE A 185 5.29 -15.76 12.23
C PHE A 185 3.94 -16.06 12.90
N ALA A 186 3.91 -16.96 13.90
CA ALA A 186 2.71 -17.27 14.67
C ALA A 186 2.24 -16.08 15.54
N SER A 187 3.10 -15.06 15.69
CA SER A 187 2.71 -13.81 16.36
C SER A 187 1.73 -12.96 15.55
N TYR A 188 1.55 -13.25 14.25
CA TYR A 188 0.52 -12.58 13.45
C TYR A 188 -0.87 -13.01 13.91
N PHE A 189 -1.44 -12.21 14.78
CA PHE A 189 -2.81 -12.34 15.24
C PHE A 189 -3.45 -10.96 15.18
N ILE A 190 -4.59 -10.89 14.49
CA ILE A 190 -5.42 -9.68 14.45
C ILE A 190 -6.68 -10.01 15.24
N ALA A 191 -6.87 -9.30 16.35
CA ALA A 191 -8.08 -9.36 17.17
C ALA A 191 -9.29 -8.77 16.43
#